data_AF-A0A833EAC7-F1
#
_entry.id   AF-A0A833EAC7-F1
#
_cell.length_a   1.000
_cell.length_b   1.000
_cell.length_c   1.000
_cell.angle_alpha   90.00
_cell.angle_beta   90.00
_cell.angle_gamma   90.00
#
_symmetry.space_group_name_H-M   'P 1'
#
loop_
_entity.id
_entity.type
_entity.pdbx_description
1 polymer ?
#
loop_
_entity_poly.entity_id
_entity_poly.type
_entity_poly.pdbx_seq_one_letter_code
_entity_poly.pdbx_strand_id
1 'polypeptide(L)'
;MERPVLDPEVRECVSLFSRLRASLPSLDTPEDTFLIEWAIFKRRAASVAAECIARLLPRAVEAVYYVELSDSHVGRDVDLLVVLRDSIKGVDPVEVEETIESLLTRLTRMANISFHAYTTSPSLFEVHTTLCGIYGSRAVPSHVIQLFNNSKPEG
;
A
#
# COMPACT_ATOMS: atom_id res chain seq x y z
N MET A 1 -27.43 -15.11 -10.64
CA MET A 1 -26.58 -14.08 -10.00
C MET A 1 -25.69 -13.51 -11.08
N GLU A 2 -26.01 -12.30 -11.56
CA GLU A 2 -25.12 -11.57 -12.46
C GLU A 2 -23.83 -11.25 -11.70
N ARG A 3 -22.68 -11.59 -12.28
CA ARG A 3 -21.39 -11.17 -11.71
C ARG A 3 -21.35 -9.65 -11.76
N PRO A 4 -21.05 -8.96 -10.65
CA PRO A 4 -20.88 -7.51 -10.69
C PRO A 4 -19.84 -7.18 -11.77
N VAL A 5 -20.24 -6.35 -12.73
CA VAL A 5 -19.34 -5.87 -13.78
C VAL A 5 -18.36 -4.94 -13.10
N LEU A 6 -17.14 -5.44 -12.88
CA LEU A 6 -16.05 -4.62 -12.35
C LEU A 6 -15.54 -3.69 -13.44
N ASP A 7 -15.33 -2.43 -13.05
CA ASP A 7 -14.60 -1.45 -13.86
C ASP A 7 -13.25 -2.03 -14.30
N PRO A 8 -12.80 -1.74 -15.54
CA PRO A 8 -11.55 -2.27 -16.08
C PRO A 8 -10.34 -2.05 -15.18
N GLU A 9 -10.22 -0.85 -14.60
CA GLU A 9 -9.12 -0.44 -13.72
C GLU A 9 -9.12 -1.24 -12.41
N VAL A 10 -10.31 -1.48 -11.84
CA VAL A 10 -10.47 -2.32 -10.64
C VAL A 10 -10.07 -3.76 -10.96
N ARG A 11 -10.46 -4.28 -12.12
CA ARG A 11 -10.10 -5.64 -12.55
C ARG A 11 -8.59 -5.81 -12.73
N GLU A 12 -7.94 -4.82 -13.32
CA GLU A 12 -6.49 -4.80 -13.47
C GLU A 12 -5.79 -4.79 -12.11
N CYS A 13 -6.28 -3.98 -11.17
CA CYS A 13 -5.79 -3.97 -9.79
C CYS A 13 -5.96 -5.31 -9.08
N VAL A 14 -7.12 -5.94 -9.19
CA VAL A 14 -7.35 -7.30 -8.64
C VAL A 14 -6.38 -8.30 -9.27
N SER A 15 -6.10 -8.20 -10.57
CA SER A 15 -5.13 -9.05 -11.27
C SER A 15 -3.69 -8.84 -10.78
N LEU A 16 -3.28 -7.58 -10.55
CA LEU A 16 -1.99 -7.23 -9.96
C LEU A 16 -1.84 -7.84 -8.56
N PHE A 17 -2.81 -7.62 -7.68
CA PHE A 17 -2.81 -8.23 -6.35
C PHE A 17 -2.82 -9.75 -6.41
N SER A 18 -3.60 -10.37 -7.30
CA SER A 18 -3.68 -11.84 -7.41
C SER A 18 -2.33 -12.47 -7.72
N ARG A 19 -1.46 -11.79 -8.50
CA ARG A 19 -0.10 -12.25 -8.80
C ARG A 19 0.81 -12.29 -7.56
N LEU A 20 0.54 -11.47 -6.55
CA LEU A 20 1.33 -11.45 -5.31
C LEU A 20 1.13 -12.71 -4.45
N ARG A 21 0.04 -13.45 -4.64
CA ARG A 21 -0.26 -14.66 -3.86
C ARG A 21 0.87 -15.69 -3.88
N ALA A 22 1.54 -15.84 -5.02
CA ALA A 22 2.66 -16.78 -5.17
C ALA A 22 3.90 -16.36 -4.37
N SER A 23 3.93 -15.13 -3.84
CA SER A 23 5.02 -14.61 -3.02
C SER A 23 4.67 -14.47 -1.54
N LEU A 24 3.50 -14.95 -1.12
CA LEU A 24 3.20 -15.05 0.31
C LEU A 24 4.16 -16.06 0.97
N PRO A 25 4.72 -15.75 2.15
CA PRO A 25 5.54 -16.69 2.87
C PRO A 25 4.72 -17.93 3.28
N SER A 26 5.39 -19.06 3.43
CA SER A 26 4.77 -20.22 4.07
C SER A 26 4.58 -19.95 5.56
N LEU A 27 3.49 -20.42 6.17
CA LEU A 27 3.29 -20.32 7.62
C LEU A 27 4.15 -21.34 8.40
N ASP A 28 4.71 -22.33 7.70
CA ASP A 28 5.51 -23.40 8.28
C ASP A 28 7.03 -23.13 8.20
N THR A 29 7.47 -21.98 7.67
CA THR A 29 8.89 -21.63 7.60
C THR A 29 9.44 -21.16 8.96
N PRO A 30 10.75 -21.31 9.20
CA PRO A 30 11.40 -20.75 10.39
C PRO A 30 11.16 -19.24 10.51
N GLU A 31 11.04 -18.75 11.75
CA GLU A 31 10.66 -17.37 12.06
C GLU A 31 11.52 -16.33 11.32
N ASP A 32 12.85 -16.42 11.38
CA ASP A 32 13.73 -15.47 10.69
C ASP A 32 13.49 -15.42 9.17
N THR A 33 13.30 -16.59 8.55
CA THR A 33 13.00 -16.70 7.12
C THR A 33 11.63 -16.12 6.81
N PHE A 34 10.62 -16.44 7.63
CA PHE A 34 9.27 -15.90 7.51
C PHE A 34 9.27 -14.37 7.56
N LEU A 35 9.97 -13.77 8.53
CA LEU A 35 10.02 -12.31 8.67
C LEU A 35 10.66 -11.63 7.46
N ILE A 36 11.70 -12.24 6.87
CA ILE A 36 12.35 -11.73 5.64
C ILE A 36 11.40 -11.84 4.44
N GLU A 37 10.79 -13.02 4.23
CA GLU A 37 9.86 -13.25 3.13
C GLU A 37 8.62 -12.37 3.23
N TRP A 38 8.11 -12.17 4.45
CA TRP A 38 7.00 -11.27 4.74
C TRP A 38 7.34 -9.82 4.42
N ALA A 39 8.52 -9.34 4.80
CA ALA A 39 8.98 -8.00 4.43
C ALA A 39 9.10 -7.83 2.90
N ILE A 40 9.62 -8.84 2.19
CA ILE A 40 9.68 -8.84 0.73
C ILE A 40 8.27 -8.79 0.11
N PHE A 41 7.34 -9.58 0.63
CA PHE A 41 5.94 -9.56 0.21
C PHE A 41 5.33 -8.18 0.40
N LYS A 42 5.46 -7.57 1.58
CA LYS A 42 4.92 -6.23 1.88
C LYS A 42 5.46 -5.17 0.94
N ARG A 43 6.77 -5.15 0.64
CA ARG A 43 7.36 -4.20 -0.33
C ARG A 43 6.76 -4.34 -1.72
N ARG A 44 6.62 -5.58 -2.22
CA ARG A 44 5.99 -5.86 -3.52
C ARG A 44 4.53 -5.44 -3.52
N ALA A 45 3.83 -5.73 -2.43
CA ALA A 45 2.44 -5.36 -2.25
C ALA A 45 2.27 -3.84 -2.18
N ALA A 46 3.19 -3.11 -1.56
CA ALA A 46 3.22 -1.65 -1.53
C ALA A 46 3.40 -1.05 -2.92
N SER A 47 4.29 -1.61 -3.75
CA SER A 47 4.44 -1.21 -5.16
C SER A 47 3.14 -1.37 -5.96
N VAL A 48 2.46 -2.52 -5.79
CA VAL A 48 1.15 -2.76 -6.43
C VAL A 48 0.08 -1.82 -5.89
N ALA A 49 0.06 -1.57 -4.58
CA ALA A 49 -0.87 -0.65 -3.96
C ALA A 49 -0.69 0.78 -4.49
N ALA A 50 0.55 1.27 -4.62
CA ALA A 50 0.86 2.57 -5.19
C ALA A 50 0.37 2.70 -6.63
N GLU A 51 0.58 1.68 -7.48
CA GLU A 51 0.06 1.66 -8.85
C GLU A 51 -1.47 1.74 -8.87
N CYS A 52 -2.13 0.97 -8.00
CA CYS A 52 -3.59 0.96 -7.91
C CYS A 52 -4.17 2.26 -7.37
N ILE A 53 -3.54 2.85 -6.35
CA ILE A 53 -3.91 4.18 -5.83
C ILE A 53 -3.80 5.21 -6.96
N ALA A 54 -2.69 5.23 -7.68
CA ALA A 54 -2.48 6.18 -8.78
C ALA A 54 -3.49 5.99 -9.93
N ARG A 55 -3.85 4.74 -10.25
CA ARG A 55 -4.81 4.42 -11.32
C ARG A 55 -6.25 4.75 -10.93
N LEU A 56 -6.64 4.44 -9.70
CA LEU A 56 -8.03 4.60 -9.23
C LEU A 56 -8.31 6.00 -8.70
N LEU A 57 -7.28 6.71 -8.21
CA LEU A 57 -7.38 8.06 -7.66
C LEU A 57 -6.44 9.07 -8.37
N PRO A 58 -6.42 9.13 -9.71
CA PRO A 58 -5.40 9.85 -10.49
C PRO A 58 -5.41 11.38 -10.28
N ARG A 59 -6.54 11.92 -9.82
CA ARG A 59 -6.73 13.35 -9.56
C ARG A 59 -6.54 13.74 -8.10
N ALA A 60 -6.44 12.76 -7.21
CA ALA A 60 -6.23 12.99 -5.77
C ALA A 60 -4.76 12.87 -5.41
N VAL A 61 -4.03 11.94 -6.05
CA VAL A 61 -2.67 11.57 -5.61
C VAL A 61 -1.60 12.18 -6.51
N GLU A 62 -0.60 12.76 -5.85
CA GLU A 62 0.60 13.33 -6.46
C GLU A 62 1.75 12.33 -6.45
N ALA A 63 2.00 11.72 -5.31
CA ALA A 63 3.06 10.75 -5.13
C ALA A 63 2.66 9.70 -4.09
N VAL A 64 3.25 8.51 -4.20
CA VAL A 64 3.14 7.45 -3.19
C VAL A 64 4.53 6.97 -2.85
N TYR A 65 4.80 6.83 -1.57
CA TYR A 65 6.03 6.27 -1.03
C TYR A 65 5.68 5.07 -0.17
N TYR A 66 6.65 4.19 0.04
CA TYR A 66 6.62 3.32 1.19
C TYR A 66 7.74 3.67 2.16
N VAL A 67 7.50 3.39 3.44
CA VAL A 67 8.45 3.63 4.52
C VAL A 67 8.65 2.34 5.30
N GLU A 68 9.90 1.93 5.50
CA GLU A 68 10.20 0.81 6.41
C GLU A 68 10.40 1.34 7.84
N LEU A 69 9.66 0.78 8.80
CA LEU A 69 9.80 1.15 10.21
C LEU A 69 11.01 0.46 10.85
N SER A 70 11.94 1.24 11.42
CA SER A 70 13.21 0.76 11.99
C SER A 70 13.08 -0.04 13.28
N ASP A 71 12.03 0.23 14.07
CA ASP A 71 11.87 -0.30 15.44
C ASP A 71 11.04 -1.59 15.49
N SER A 72 10.57 -2.07 14.34
CA SER A 72 9.85 -3.32 14.19
C SER A 72 10.83 -4.50 14.31
N HIS A 73 11.11 -4.91 15.54
CA HIS A 73 11.78 -6.18 15.84
C HIS A 73 10.95 -7.39 15.38
N VAL A 74 9.69 -7.17 14.97
CA VAL A 74 8.75 -8.19 14.47
C VAL A 74 8.51 -7.96 12.96
N GLY A 75 9.55 -8.17 12.14
CA GLY A 75 9.39 -8.34 10.69
C GLY A 75 8.87 -7.13 9.91
N ARG A 76 9.60 -6.01 10.05
CA ARG A 76 9.65 -4.82 9.18
C ARG A 76 8.33 -4.49 8.48
N ASP A 77 7.52 -3.74 9.20
CA ASP A 77 6.32 -3.10 8.66
C ASP A 77 6.66 -2.06 7.60
N VAL A 78 5.80 -2.03 6.59
CA VAL A 78 5.89 -1.13 5.45
C VAL A 78 4.62 -0.31 5.43
N ASP A 79 4.77 0.99 5.65
CA ASP A 79 3.67 1.93 5.61
C ASP A 79 3.61 2.60 4.25
N LEU A 80 2.41 2.96 3.81
CA LEU A 80 2.21 3.75 2.60
C LEU A 80 2.06 5.21 2.98
N LEU A 81 2.90 6.07 2.41
CA LEU A 81 2.73 7.51 2.49
C LEU A 81 2.18 8.01 1.16
N VAL A 82 1.00 8.62 1.20
CA VAL A 82 0.30 9.15 0.03
C VAL A 82 0.33 10.67 0.08
N VAL A 83 1.03 11.27 -0.89
CA VAL A 83 1.04 12.73 -1.05
C VAL A 83 -0.17 13.12 -1.88
N LEU A 84 -1.01 13.94 -1.27
CA LEU A 84 -2.24 14.44 -1.85
C LEU A 84 -1.96 15.70 -2.66
N ARG A 85 -2.63 15.82 -3.81
CA ARG A 85 -2.54 17.02 -4.66
C ARG A 85 -3.16 18.22 -3.95
N ASP A 86 -2.60 19.40 -4.23
CA ASP A 86 -3.13 20.67 -3.77
C ASP A 86 -4.62 20.92 -4.09
N SER A 87 -5.13 20.34 -5.18
CA SER A 87 -6.52 20.49 -5.61
C SER A 87 -7.54 19.83 -4.68
N ILE A 88 -7.09 18.98 -3.75
CA ILE A 88 -7.95 18.33 -2.74
C ILE A 88 -7.69 18.87 -1.32
N LYS A 89 -7.00 20.02 -1.20
CA LYS A 89 -6.88 20.80 0.05
C LYS A 89 -8.28 21.16 0.56
N GLY A 90 -8.74 20.45 1.58
CA GLY A 90 -10.07 20.63 2.19
C GLY A 90 -10.78 19.35 2.57
N VAL A 91 -10.32 18.19 2.07
CA VAL A 91 -10.75 16.88 2.55
C VAL A 91 -9.97 16.52 3.81
N ASP A 92 -10.65 15.91 4.79
CA ASP A 92 -10.00 15.41 6.00
C ASP A 92 -8.96 14.33 5.65
N PRO A 93 -7.67 14.52 5.98
CA PRO A 93 -6.63 13.52 5.76
C PRO A 93 -6.99 12.13 6.29
N VAL A 94 -7.64 12.05 7.46
CA VAL A 94 -7.99 10.78 8.10
C VAL A 94 -9.06 10.03 7.29
N GLU A 95 -10.05 10.74 6.76
CA GLU A 95 -11.08 10.14 5.90
C GLU A 95 -10.46 9.58 4.61
N VAL A 96 -9.45 10.26 4.06
CA VAL A 96 -8.72 9.80 2.88
C VAL A 96 -7.91 8.54 3.19
N GLU A 97 -7.21 8.51 4.32
CA GLU A 97 -6.46 7.35 4.81
C GLU A 97 -7.37 6.11 4.93
N GLU A 98 -8.46 6.23 5.69
CA GLU A 98 -9.44 5.15 5.88
C GLU A 98 -10.05 4.67 4.54
N THR A 99 -10.31 5.61 3.63
CA THR A 99 -10.85 5.29 2.30
C THR A 99 -9.85 4.49 1.48
N ILE A 100 -8.57 4.88 1.47
CA ILE A 100 -7.51 4.17 0.75
C ILE A 100 -7.28 2.80 1.38
N GLU A 101 -7.22 2.70 2.71
CA GLU A 101 -7.07 1.42 3.41
C GLU A 101 -8.23 0.46 3.11
N SER A 102 -9.46 0.96 3.14
CA SER A 102 -10.66 0.19 2.81
C SER A 102 -10.64 -0.30 1.35
N LEU A 103 -10.23 0.57 0.42
CA LEU A 103 -10.04 0.22 -0.99
C LEU A 103 -9.02 -0.90 -1.16
N LEU A 104 -7.82 -0.75 -0.60
CA LEU A 104 -6.75 -1.76 -0.70
C LEU A 104 -7.14 -3.08 -0.03
N THR A 105 -7.82 -3.01 1.12
CA THR A 105 -8.36 -4.19 1.82
C THR A 105 -9.40 -4.92 0.98
N ARG A 106 -10.24 -4.18 0.26
CA ARG A 106 -11.21 -4.78 -0.67
C ARG A 106 -10.52 -5.42 -1.88
N LEU A 107 -9.52 -4.77 -2.46
CA LEU A 107 -8.75 -5.32 -3.59
C LEU A 107 -8.01 -6.61 -3.21
N THR A 108 -7.34 -6.63 -2.05
CA THR A 108 -6.65 -7.83 -1.54
C THR A 108 -7.62 -8.98 -1.28
N ARG A 109 -8.80 -8.70 -0.70
CA ARG A 109 -9.85 -9.71 -0.50
C ARG A 109 -10.38 -10.27 -1.82
N MET A 110 -10.64 -9.41 -2.80
CA MET A 110 -11.07 -9.83 -4.14
C MET A 110 -9.99 -10.66 -4.87
N ALA A 111 -8.71 -10.37 -4.59
CA ALA A 111 -7.58 -11.14 -5.05
C ALA A 111 -7.34 -12.44 -4.27
N ASN A 112 -8.17 -12.77 -3.27
CA ASN A 112 -8.01 -13.90 -2.36
C ASN A 112 -6.67 -13.92 -1.62
N ILE A 113 -6.20 -12.75 -1.18
CA ILE A 113 -5.08 -12.62 -0.24
C ILE A 113 -5.66 -12.48 1.17
N SER A 114 -5.46 -13.48 2.01
CA SER A 114 -5.88 -13.48 3.42
C SER A 114 -4.72 -13.11 4.32
N PHE A 115 -4.35 -11.83 4.35
CA PHE A 115 -3.23 -11.35 5.16
C PHE A 115 -3.47 -11.48 6.68
N HIS A 116 -4.72 -11.63 7.13
CA HIS A 116 -5.05 -11.90 8.55
C HIS A 116 -4.50 -13.24 9.07
N ALA A 117 -4.08 -14.15 8.18
CA ALA A 117 -3.34 -15.35 8.60
C ALA A 117 -1.91 -15.02 9.09
N TYR A 118 -1.42 -13.80 8.81
CA TYR A 118 -0.04 -13.36 9.05
C TYR A 118 0.04 -12.19 10.03
N THR A 119 -1.05 -11.43 10.22
CA THR A 119 -1.11 -10.26 11.11
C THR A 119 -2.49 -10.08 11.71
N THR A 120 -2.57 -9.51 12.91
CA THR A 120 -3.83 -9.11 13.56
C THR A 120 -4.34 -7.74 13.08
N SER A 121 -3.59 -7.06 12.19
CA SER A 121 -4.00 -5.77 11.64
C SER A 121 -5.29 -5.88 10.81
N PRO A 122 -6.20 -4.89 10.88
CA PRO A 122 -7.39 -4.83 10.04
C PRO A 122 -7.07 -4.56 8.55
N SER A 123 -5.89 -3.98 8.26
CA SER A 123 -5.40 -3.64 6.93
C SER A 123 -4.04 -4.28 6.66
N LEU A 124 -3.70 -4.47 5.37
CA LEU A 124 -2.37 -4.96 4.99
C LEU A 124 -1.28 -3.89 5.15
N PHE A 125 -1.65 -2.62 5.03
CA PHE A 125 -0.77 -1.46 5.20
C PHE A 125 -1.45 -0.43 6.08
N GLU A 126 -0.68 0.27 6.89
CA GLU A 126 -1.08 1.56 7.44
C GLU A 126 -0.85 2.63 6.36
N VAL A 127 -1.86 3.47 6.14
CA VAL A 127 -1.79 4.56 5.16
C VAL A 127 -1.72 5.88 5.89
N HIS A 128 -0.72 6.68 5.54
CA HIS A 128 -0.56 8.05 6.01
C HIS A 128 -0.70 8.99 4.83
N THR A 129 -1.40 10.10 5.01
CA THR A 129 -1.50 11.16 4.01
C THR A 129 -0.71 12.38 4.45
N THR A 130 -0.14 13.08 3.47
CA THR A 130 0.49 14.39 3.75
C THR A 130 0.19 15.39 2.66
N LEU A 131 0.05 16.65 3.09
CA LEU A 131 -0.12 17.83 2.25
C LEU A 131 1.22 18.51 1.92
N CYS A 132 2.30 18.20 2.64
CA CYS A 132 3.66 18.72 2.44
C CYS A 132 4.65 17.67 2.94
N GLY A 133 5.58 17.26 2.08
CA GLY A 133 6.49 16.15 2.33
C GLY A 133 7.19 16.18 3.70
N ILE A 134 7.38 14.96 4.21
CA ILE A 134 8.15 14.51 5.39
C ILE A 134 7.30 14.33 6.65
N TYR A 135 7.13 13.04 7.00
CA TYR A 135 6.46 12.55 8.20
C TYR A 135 7.47 12.32 9.35
N GLY A 136 6.92 12.16 10.55
CA GLY A 136 7.57 12.33 11.86
C GLY A 136 8.76 11.42 12.23
N SER A 137 9.34 11.78 13.38
CA SER A 137 10.66 11.41 13.97
C SER A 137 11.07 9.93 14.08
N ARG A 138 10.27 8.96 13.59
CA ARG A 138 10.58 7.52 13.63
C ARG A 138 10.87 6.92 12.25
N ALA A 139 10.59 7.64 11.17
CA ALA A 139 10.97 7.22 9.83
C ALA A 139 12.44 7.56 9.59
N VAL A 140 13.28 6.57 9.31
CA VAL A 140 14.66 6.84 8.88
C VAL A 140 14.60 7.28 7.41
N PRO A 141 15.12 8.47 7.03
CA PRO A 141 15.02 8.97 5.65
C PRO A 141 15.59 8.02 4.58
N SER A 142 16.57 7.17 4.92
CA SER A 142 17.13 6.15 4.01
C SER A 142 16.21 4.96 3.74
N HIS A 143 15.07 4.86 4.44
CA HIS A 143 14.08 3.80 4.31
C HIS A 143 12.77 4.28 3.69
N VAL A 144 12.77 5.49 3.12
CA VAL A 144 11.65 6.03 2.34
C VAL A 144 11.93 5.81 0.86
N ILE A 145 11.06 5.07 0.18
CA ILE A 145 11.21 4.76 -1.25
C ILE A 145 9.99 5.27 -2.00
N GLN A 146 10.23 6.16 -2.96
CA GLN A 146 9.18 6.66 -3.85
C GLN A 146 8.77 5.58 -4.84
N LEU A 147 7.49 5.24 -4.86
CA LEU A 147 6.90 4.23 -5.75
C LEU A 147 6.20 4.85 -6.95
N PHE A 148 5.59 6.01 -6.74
CA PHE A 148 4.84 6.73 -7.75
C PHE A 148 5.14 8.22 -7.65
N ASN A 149 5.29 8.85 -8.82
CA ASN A 149 5.41 10.29 -8.95
C ASN A 149 4.63 10.77 -10.18
N ASN A 150 3.68 11.68 -9.97
CA ASN A 150 2.91 12.32 -11.02
C ASN A 150 3.46 13.70 -11.42
N SER A 151 4.63 14.08 -10.89
CA SER A 151 5.39 15.23 -11.37
C SER A 151 5.80 14.94 -12.82
N LYS A 152 5.29 15.72 -13.78
CA LYS A 152 5.93 15.74 -15.11
C LYS A 152 7.41 16.09 -14.91
N PRO A 153 8.35 15.46 -15.66
CA PRO A 153 9.67 16.05 -15.78
C PRO A 153 9.47 17.45 -16.38
N GLU A 154 9.80 18.49 -15.62
CA GLU A 154 9.96 19.81 -16.19
C GLU A 154 11.24 19.78 -17.03
N GLY A 155 11.08 19.82 -18.36
CA GLY A 155 12.14 20.19 -19.31
C GLY A 155 13.17 19.12 -19.62
#